data_AF-A0A3A0E6W1-F1
#
_entry.id   AF-A0A3A0E6W1-F1
#
_cell.length_a   1.000
_cell.length_b   1.000
_cell.length_c   1.000
_cell.angle_alpha   90.00
_cell.angle_beta   90.00
_cell.angle_gamma   90.00
#
_symmetry.space_group_name_H-M   'P 1'
#
loop_
_entity.id
_entity.type
_entity.pdbx_description
1 polymer ?
#
loop_
_entity_poly.entity_id
_entity_poly.type
_entity_poly.pdbx_seq_one_letter_code
_entity_poly.pdbx_strand_id
1 'polypeptide(L)'
;MRDGAIWVWPSSLRRERRLVLATLALSLFAFDLRAARGDLQTFYFTGQVTNVVDGLGAFGPDAGGLATFSGSYTFDTSMPPLAQGDDGEAIYRFTAPPAGIAVQVGDFRFWTAPGQTDFRIIVRNEFGFSGSDEYGLYSVRNEAAGLVGAPQMDLLEIDWGSMTLENDPIADLSLPRFPPALAELGGGDFLISGECFACDVPNPTFKIQGTLTTLTSASGSQTGDLNSDGEVDAADLAMLVGDFGSAATDGLLATDIDGDGRVGLADVMLLRANFSSGDATAIDRSAAAVPEAAVSWIALSGLAMFGLRRVMRGAALQVANASPQR
;
A
#
# COMPACT_ATOMS: atom_id res chain seq x y z
N MET A 1 68.99 -1.75 -20.59
CA MET A 1 68.31 -0.74 -21.42
C MET A 1 66.88 -1.23 -21.66
N ARG A 2 65.93 -0.74 -20.86
CA ARG A 2 64.49 -0.98 -21.00
C ARG A 2 63.85 0.40 -20.84
N ASP A 3 63.50 1.01 -21.96
CA ASP A 3 62.81 2.30 -21.97
C ASP A 3 61.33 2.07 -21.67
N GLY A 4 60.91 2.44 -20.46
CA GLY A 4 59.53 2.44 -20.04
C GLY A 4 58.82 3.69 -20.55
N ALA A 5 58.06 3.55 -21.63
CA ALA A 5 57.16 4.59 -22.10
C ALA A 5 55.98 4.74 -21.13
N ILE A 6 56.02 5.78 -20.30
CA ILE A 6 54.93 6.18 -19.42
C ILE A 6 53.89 6.90 -20.29
N TRP A 7 52.79 6.21 -20.61
CA TRP A 7 51.64 6.82 -21.29
C TRP A 7 50.89 7.74 -20.32
N VAL A 8 51.19 9.03 -20.37
CA VAL A 8 50.45 10.07 -19.65
C VAL A 8 49.21 10.42 -20.46
N TRP A 9 48.05 10.02 -19.96
CA TRP A 9 46.77 10.32 -20.60
C TRP A 9 46.39 11.81 -20.40
N PRO A 10 45.83 12.48 -21.43
CA PRO A 10 45.34 13.86 -21.33
C PRO A 10 44.25 14.00 -20.26
N SER A 11 44.36 15.03 -19.42
CA SER A 11 43.44 15.31 -18.31
C SER A 11 42.01 15.66 -18.76
N SER A 12 41.81 16.02 -20.03
CA SER A 12 40.49 16.34 -20.62
C SER A 12 39.57 15.12 -20.75
N LEU A 13 40.10 13.89 -20.83
CA LEU A 13 39.32 12.65 -20.97
C LEU A 13 38.76 12.11 -19.63
N ARG A 14 39.11 12.72 -18.48
CA ARG A 14 38.65 12.24 -17.16
C ARG A 14 37.23 12.70 -16.78
N ARG A 15 36.72 13.81 -17.34
CA ARG A 15 35.37 14.29 -17.03
C ARG A 15 34.28 13.55 -17.82
N GLU A 16 34.55 13.17 -19.06
CA GLU A 16 33.55 12.49 -19.90
C GLU A 16 33.34 11.02 -19.53
N ARG A 17 34.37 10.33 -19.01
CA ARG A 17 34.22 8.95 -18.50
C ARG A 17 33.36 8.84 -17.24
N ARG A 18 33.33 9.88 -16.38
CA ARG A 18 32.46 9.89 -15.19
C ARG A 18 30.99 10.09 -15.55
N LEU A 19 30.71 10.83 -16.62
CA LEU A 19 29.34 11.03 -17.09
C LEU A 19 28.81 9.76 -17.78
N VAL A 20 29.58 9.15 -18.68
CA VAL A 20 29.14 7.95 -19.42
C VAL A 20 29.00 6.72 -18.51
N LEU A 21 29.86 6.54 -17.50
CA LEU A 21 29.69 5.49 -16.49
C LEU A 21 28.53 5.76 -15.51
N ALA A 22 28.23 7.03 -15.20
CA ALA A 22 27.04 7.37 -14.41
C ALA A 22 25.75 7.13 -15.19
N THR A 23 25.71 7.43 -16.50
CA THR A 23 24.53 7.17 -17.35
C THR A 23 24.32 5.67 -17.63
N LEU A 24 25.40 4.88 -17.72
CA LEU A 24 25.31 3.40 -17.82
C LEU A 24 24.97 2.72 -16.49
N ALA A 25 25.44 3.26 -15.35
CA ALA A 25 25.02 2.77 -14.03
C ALA A 25 23.54 3.11 -13.74
N LEU A 26 23.04 4.26 -14.19
CA LEU A 26 21.63 4.63 -14.02
C LEU A 26 20.68 3.82 -14.92
N SER A 27 21.17 3.24 -16.03
CA SER A 27 20.38 2.39 -16.93
C SER A 27 20.44 0.90 -16.61
N LEU A 28 21.46 0.44 -15.87
CA LEU A 28 21.56 -0.95 -15.39
C LEU A 28 20.79 -1.22 -14.09
N PHE A 29 20.36 -0.18 -13.37
CA PHE A 29 19.46 -0.30 -12.20
C PHE A 29 17.96 -0.15 -12.54
N ALA A 30 17.63 0.02 -13.82
CA ALA A 30 16.24 0.01 -14.31
C ALA A 30 15.85 -1.34 -14.92
N PHE A 31 16.50 -2.44 -14.51
CA PHE A 31 15.81 -3.72 -14.52
C PHE A 31 14.72 -3.59 -13.47
N ASP A 32 13.53 -3.22 -13.94
CA ASP A 32 12.29 -3.21 -13.20
C ASP A 32 12.06 -4.67 -12.74
N LEU A 33 12.74 -5.06 -11.65
CA LEU A 33 12.40 -6.19 -10.80
C LEU A 33 11.10 -5.83 -10.06
N ARG A 34 10.10 -5.33 -10.79
CA ARG A 34 8.72 -5.71 -10.57
C ARG A 34 8.66 -7.19 -10.90
N ALA A 35 9.19 -8.03 -9.99
CA ALA A 35 8.44 -9.22 -9.65
C ALA A 35 7.00 -8.69 -9.48
N ALA A 36 6.09 -9.13 -10.35
CA ALA A 36 4.72 -8.66 -10.34
C ALA A 36 4.26 -8.74 -8.89
N ARG A 37 4.25 -7.60 -8.18
CA ARG A 37 3.70 -7.52 -6.83
C ARG A 37 2.28 -7.96 -7.08
N GLY A 38 1.87 -9.07 -6.48
CA GLY A 38 0.53 -9.55 -6.72
C GLY A 38 -0.48 -8.51 -6.26
N ASP A 39 -1.68 -8.61 -6.80
CA ASP A 39 -2.75 -7.67 -6.49
C ASP A 39 -3.07 -7.83 -4.99
N LEU A 40 -2.54 -6.91 -4.18
CA LEU A 40 -2.88 -6.81 -2.76
C LEU A 40 -4.36 -6.45 -2.66
N GLN A 41 -5.09 -7.22 -1.87
CA GLN A 41 -6.49 -6.96 -1.58
C GLN A 41 -6.66 -6.66 -0.11
N THR A 42 -7.43 -5.62 0.17
CA THR A 42 -7.83 -5.24 1.53
C THR A 42 -9.34 -5.26 1.64
N PHE A 43 -9.81 -5.90 2.69
CA PHE A 43 -11.21 -6.02 3.05
C PHE A 43 -11.43 -5.35 4.39
N TYR A 44 -12.54 -4.62 4.50
CA TYR A 44 -12.99 -3.98 5.72
C TYR A 44 -14.20 -4.70 6.28
N PHE A 45 -14.27 -4.84 7.59
CA PHE A 45 -15.39 -5.48 8.26
C PHE A 45 -15.84 -4.73 9.51
N THR A 46 -17.11 -4.90 9.84
CA THR A 46 -17.67 -4.53 11.15
C THR A 46 -18.51 -5.69 11.67
N GLY A 47 -18.69 -5.73 12.99
CA GLY A 47 -19.54 -6.73 13.63
C GLY A 47 -20.00 -6.34 15.01
N GLN A 48 -20.85 -7.20 15.58
CA GLN A 48 -21.37 -7.07 16.93
C GLN A 48 -20.65 -8.06 17.84
N VAL A 49 -20.21 -7.60 19.00
CA VAL A 49 -19.66 -8.48 20.03
C VAL A 49 -20.82 -9.23 20.69
N THR A 50 -20.75 -10.56 20.71
CA THR A 50 -21.80 -11.44 21.25
C THR A 50 -21.43 -11.99 22.63
N ASN A 51 -20.14 -12.14 22.92
CA ASN A 51 -19.66 -12.63 24.21
C ASN A 51 -18.25 -12.14 24.51
N VAL A 52 -17.96 -11.86 25.78
CA VAL A 52 -16.63 -11.52 26.27
C VAL A 52 -16.34 -12.35 27.51
N VAL A 53 -15.25 -13.12 27.46
CA VAL A 53 -14.69 -13.84 28.60
C VAL A 53 -13.36 -13.22 28.93
N ASP A 54 -13.21 -12.64 30.13
CA ASP A 54 -11.97 -12.00 30.56
C ASP A 54 -11.40 -12.68 31.80
N GLY A 55 -10.83 -13.88 31.62
CA GLY A 55 -10.18 -14.60 32.72
C GLY A 55 -8.90 -13.90 33.20
N LEU A 56 -8.28 -13.10 32.33
CA LEU A 56 -7.04 -12.37 32.58
C LEU A 56 -7.25 -11.01 33.25
N GLY A 57 -8.47 -10.47 33.25
CA GLY A 57 -8.72 -9.07 33.61
C GLY A 57 -8.07 -8.08 32.64
N ALA A 58 -7.81 -8.51 31.40
CA ALA A 58 -7.11 -7.75 30.38
C ALA A 58 -7.91 -6.54 29.86
N PHE A 59 -9.25 -6.56 30.02
CA PHE A 59 -10.13 -5.49 29.56
C PHE A 59 -10.57 -4.54 30.69
N GLY A 60 -10.20 -4.85 31.94
CA GLY A 60 -10.61 -4.07 33.10
C GLY A 60 -12.12 -4.11 33.36
N PRO A 61 -12.67 -3.19 34.18
CA PRO A 61 -14.08 -3.18 34.55
C PRO A 61 -15.03 -2.88 33.37
N ASP A 62 -14.50 -2.31 32.29
CA ASP A 62 -15.26 -1.79 31.16
C ASP A 62 -15.51 -2.83 30.05
N ALA A 63 -15.13 -4.09 30.27
CA ALA A 63 -15.35 -5.20 29.33
C ALA A 63 -16.82 -5.34 28.88
N GLY A 64 -17.78 -4.92 29.72
CA GLY A 64 -19.22 -4.95 29.41
C GLY A 64 -19.70 -3.88 28.42
N GLY A 65 -18.84 -2.92 28.03
CA GLY A 65 -19.15 -1.86 27.07
C GLY A 65 -18.81 -2.18 25.61
N LEU A 66 -18.22 -3.35 25.34
CA LEU A 66 -17.82 -3.77 24.00
C LEU A 66 -19.04 -4.21 23.21
N ALA A 67 -19.66 -3.28 22.47
CA ALA A 67 -20.83 -3.58 21.64
C ALA A 67 -20.45 -3.99 20.21
N THR A 68 -19.41 -3.37 19.66
CA THR A 68 -19.06 -3.53 18.25
C THR A 68 -17.56 -3.70 18.07
N PHE A 69 -17.19 -4.30 16.94
CA PHE A 69 -15.82 -4.31 16.46
C PHE A 69 -15.78 -3.88 14.99
N SER A 70 -14.63 -3.39 14.56
CA SER A 70 -14.33 -3.10 13.17
C SER A 70 -12.89 -3.47 12.86
N GLY A 71 -12.57 -3.68 11.60
CA GLY A 71 -11.22 -4.05 11.23
C GLY A 71 -11.00 -4.12 9.74
N SER A 72 -9.80 -4.55 9.39
CA SER A 72 -9.44 -4.88 8.02
C SER A 72 -8.52 -6.09 7.97
N TYR A 73 -8.49 -6.76 6.83
CA TYR A 73 -7.45 -7.75 6.53
C TYR A 73 -6.94 -7.57 5.11
N THR A 74 -5.64 -7.81 4.94
CA THR A 74 -4.90 -7.59 3.69
C THR A 74 -4.16 -8.85 3.30
N PHE A 75 -4.13 -9.17 2.00
CA PHE A 75 -3.35 -10.29 1.48
C PHE A 75 -3.00 -10.13 -0.01
N ASP A 76 -2.03 -10.90 -0.47
CA ASP A 76 -1.62 -10.97 -1.87
C ASP A 76 -2.40 -12.08 -2.61
N THR A 77 -3.25 -11.71 -3.58
CA THR A 77 -4.06 -12.67 -4.36
C THR A 77 -3.25 -13.56 -5.31
N SER A 78 -1.98 -13.22 -5.58
CA SER A 78 -1.07 -14.02 -6.39
C SER A 78 -0.40 -15.15 -5.59
N MET A 79 -0.53 -15.12 -4.26
CA MET A 79 0.06 -16.12 -3.38
C MET A 79 -0.54 -17.50 -3.70
N PRO A 80 0.26 -18.50 -4.11
CA PRO A 80 -0.26 -19.85 -4.30
C PRO A 80 -0.60 -20.50 -2.95
N PRO A 81 -1.53 -21.47 -2.93
CA PRO A 81 -1.80 -22.22 -1.71
C PRO A 81 -0.56 -23.04 -1.31
N LEU A 82 -0.29 -23.15 0.00
CA LEU A 82 0.79 -23.97 0.54
C LEU A 82 0.59 -25.47 0.24
N ALA A 83 -0.66 -25.89 0.30
CA ALA A 83 -1.10 -27.24 -0.01
C ALA A 83 -2.55 -27.16 -0.49
N GLN A 84 -2.87 -27.98 -1.50
CA GLN A 84 -4.24 -28.41 -1.74
C GLN A 84 -4.41 -29.70 -0.94
N GLY A 85 -5.21 -29.65 0.12
CA GLY A 85 -5.60 -30.87 0.83
C GLY A 85 -6.37 -31.78 -0.13
N ASP A 86 -6.30 -33.09 0.12
CA ASP A 86 -7.08 -34.05 -0.67
C ASP A 86 -8.57 -33.73 -0.64
N ASP A 87 -9.03 -33.01 0.40
CA ASP A 87 -10.43 -32.68 0.71
C ASP A 87 -10.97 -31.38 0.07
N GLY A 88 -10.31 -30.84 -0.97
CA GLY A 88 -10.73 -29.56 -1.57
C GLY A 88 -10.45 -28.35 -0.67
N GLU A 89 -9.44 -28.46 0.20
CA GLU A 89 -8.96 -27.37 1.06
C GLU A 89 -7.75 -26.69 0.41
N ALA A 90 -7.75 -25.36 0.37
CA ALA A 90 -6.61 -24.53 0.01
C ALA A 90 -6.25 -23.61 1.18
N ILE A 91 -5.01 -23.73 1.66
CA ILE A 91 -4.47 -22.89 2.72
C ILE A 91 -3.45 -21.93 2.13
N TYR A 92 -3.74 -20.63 2.22
CA TYR A 92 -2.86 -19.55 1.80
C TYR A 92 -2.18 -19.00 3.05
N ARG A 93 -0.85 -19.06 3.13
CA ARG A 93 -0.10 -18.55 4.28
C ARG A 93 0.79 -17.41 3.88
N PHE A 94 0.64 -16.31 4.60
CA PHE A 94 1.43 -15.10 4.45
C PHE A 94 2.39 -14.99 5.63
N THR A 95 3.66 -14.73 5.33
CA THR A 95 4.74 -14.71 6.33
C THR A 95 5.51 -13.39 6.35
N ALA A 96 5.01 -12.39 5.63
CA ALA A 96 5.59 -11.05 5.57
C ALA A 96 4.49 -9.99 5.40
N PRO A 97 4.72 -8.76 5.87
CA PRO A 97 3.90 -7.60 5.55
C PRO A 97 3.80 -7.36 4.04
N PRO A 98 2.72 -6.72 3.55
CA PRO A 98 1.65 -6.09 4.34
C PRO A 98 0.49 -7.04 4.69
N ALA A 99 0.63 -8.35 4.45
CA ALA A 99 -0.44 -9.29 4.72
C ALA A 99 -0.68 -9.47 6.23
N GLY A 100 -1.96 -9.47 6.63
CA GLY A 100 -2.35 -9.54 8.04
C GLY A 100 -3.79 -9.12 8.27
N ILE A 101 -4.16 -9.05 9.55
CA ILE A 101 -5.47 -8.60 10.03
C ILE A 101 -5.26 -7.56 11.13
N ALA A 102 -6.15 -6.57 11.20
CA ALA A 102 -6.20 -5.57 12.26
C ALA A 102 -7.65 -5.37 12.69
N VAL A 103 -7.89 -5.40 14.00
CA VAL A 103 -9.23 -5.33 14.60
C VAL A 103 -9.23 -4.35 15.77
N GLN A 104 -10.22 -3.47 15.78
CA GLN A 104 -10.55 -2.57 16.86
C GLN A 104 -11.81 -3.06 17.57
N VAL A 105 -11.76 -3.16 18.90
CA VAL A 105 -12.90 -3.50 19.77
C VAL A 105 -12.94 -2.47 20.91
N GLY A 106 -13.84 -1.49 20.85
CA GLY A 106 -13.80 -0.36 21.80
C GLY A 106 -12.46 0.38 21.72
N ASP A 107 -11.75 0.50 22.84
CA ASP A 107 -10.41 1.10 22.93
C ASP A 107 -9.26 0.10 22.69
N PHE A 108 -9.59 -1.18 22.49
CA PHE A 108 -8.61 -2.24 22.29
C PHE A 108 -8.32 -2.44 20.81
N ARG A 109 -7.04 -2.55 20.46
CA ARG A 109 -6.58 -2.85 19.10
C ARG A 109 -5.83 -4.17 19.10
N PHE A 110 -6.05 -5.00 18.09
CA PHE A 110 -5.37 -6.28 17.87
C PHE A 110 -4.90 -6.34 16.42
N TRP A 111 -3.68 -6.77 16.15
CA TRP A 111 -3.18 -6.85 14.76
C TRP A 111 -2.09 -7.90 14.59
N THR A 112 -1.92 -8.40 13.36
CA THR A 112 -0.78 -9.27 13.01
C THR A 112 0.54 -8.54 13.23
N ALA A 113 1.45 -9.10 14.04
CA ALA A 113 2.74 -8.47 14.30
C ALA A 113 3.60 -8.40 13.01
N PRO A 114 4.01 -7.21 12.54
CA PRO A 114 4.72 -7.07 11.27
C PRO A 114 6.09 -7.78 11.26
N GLY A 115 6.74 -7.88 12.44
CA GLY A 115 8.01 -8.60 12.58
C GLY A 115 7.87 -10.12 12.59
N GLN A 116 6.67 -10.66 12.73
CA GLN A 116 6.40 -12.10 12.88
C GLN A 116 5.11 -12.55 12.20
N THR A 117 4.76 -11.98 11.05
CA THR A 117 3.54 -12.30 10.29
C THR A 117 3.35 -13.81 10.13
N ASP A 118 2.19 -14.31 10.58
CA ASP A 118 1.67 -15.65 10.25
C ASP A 118 0.16 -15.53 10.12
N PHE A 119 -0.25 -15.04 8.95
CA PHE A 119 -1.64 -14.84 8.57
C PHE A 119 -2.03 -15.87 7.52
N ARG A 120 -3.24 -16.41 7.63
CA ARG A 120 -3.73 -17.49 6.77
C ARG A 120 -5.14 -17.21 6.31
N ILE A 121 -5.39 -17.61 5.07
CA ILE A 121 -6.72 -17.67 4.48
C ILE A 121 -6.97 -19.12 4.14
N ILE A 122 -8.10 -19.63 4.61
CA ILE A 122 -8.53 -21.01 4.41
C ILE A 122 -9.75 -20.95 3.51
N VAL A 123 -9.66 -21.65 2.38
CA VAL A 123 -10.75 -21.80 1.42
C VAL A 123 -11.01 -23.30 1.29
N ARG A 124 -12.18 -23.76 1.71
CA ARG A 124 -12.60 -25.15 1.51
C ARG A 124 -13.80 -25.19 0.58
N ASN A 125 -13.67 -25.96 -0.49
CA ASN A 125 -14.78 -26.40 -1.31
C ASN A 125 -14.96 -27.90 -1.06
N GLU A 126 -16.02 -28.29 -0.33
CA GLU A 126 -16.29 -29.69 0.02
C GLU A 126 -16.88 -30.49 -1.16
N PHE A 127 -16.15 -30.58 -2.27
CA PHE A 127 -16.44 -31.46 -3.41
C PHE A 127 -17.87 -31.36 -3.99
N GLY A 128 -18.50 -30.19 -3.94
CA GLY A 128 -19.83 -29.97 -4.51
C GLY A 128 -21.01 -30.48 -3.67
N PHE A 129 -20.83 -30.70 -2.36
CA PHE A 129 -21.98 -30.75 -1.46
C PHE A 129 -22.52 -29.35 -1.21
N SER A 130 -23.76 -29.10 -1.64
CA SER A 130 -24.44 -27.83 -1.42
C SER A 130 -24.46 -27.45 0.07
N GLY A 131 -23.96 -26.26 0.41
CA GLY A 131 -24.13 -25.66 1.73
C GLY A 131 -22.98 -25.86 2.73
N SER A 132 -21.80 -26.36 2.32
CA SER A 132 -20.71 -26.68 3.25
C SER A 132 -19.35 -26.05 2.91
N ASP A 133 -19.30 -25.12 1.95
CA ASP A 133 -18.06 -24.38 1.70
C ASP A 133 -17.69 -23.54 2.93
N GLU A 134 -16.39 -23.37 3.14
CA GLU A 134 -15.83 -22.63 4.26
C GLU A 134 -14.85 -21.58 3.74
N TYR A 135 -15.05 -20.34 4.18
CA TYR A 135 -14.07 -19.27 4.05
C TYR A 135 -13.67 -18.82 5.45
N GLY A 136 -12.37 -18.87 5.74
CA GLY A 136 -11.86 -18.52 7.05
C GLY A 136 -10.56 -17.75 7.02
N LEU A 137 -10.33 -16.99 8.09
CA LEU A 137 -9.10 -16.25 8.32
C LEU A 137 -8.51 -16.67 9.65
N TYR A 138 -7.20 -16.84 9.67
CA TYR A 138 -6.50 -17.26 10.87
C TYR A 138 -5.19 -16.48 10.99
N SER A 139 -5.03 -15.70 12.05
CA SER A 139 -3.79 -14.97 12.34
C SER A 139 -3.24 -15.38 13.68
N VAL A 140 -1.95 -15.71 13.74
CA VAL A 140 -1.22 -15.95 14.99
C VAL A 140 -0.04 -15.01 15.12
N ARG A 141 0.48 -14.89 16.34
CA ARG A 141 1.54 -13.92 16.70
C ARG A 141 1.07 -12.49 16.44
N ASN A 142 -0.11 -12.20 16.95
CA ASN A 142 -0.65 -10.86 16.93
C ASN A 142 -0.09 -10.04 18.10
N GLU A 143 -0.13 -8.73 17.94
CA GLU A 143 0.09 -7.75 19.01
C GLU A 143 -1.24 -7.13 19.43
N ALA A 144 -1.26 -6.51 20.61
CA ALA A 144 -2.43 -5.83 21.12
C ALA A 144 -2.08 -4.51 21.83
N ALA A 145 -2.98 -3.54 21.76
CA ALA A 145 -2.91 -2.27 22.46
C ALA A 145 -4.18 -2.01 23.26
N GLY A 146 -4.05 -1.22 24.33
CA GLY A 146 -5.15 -0.87 25.23
C GLY A 146 -5.41 -1.86 26.37
N LEU A 147 -4.78 -3.04 26.36
CA LEU A 147 -4.97 -4.05 27.43
C LEU A 147 -4.45 -3.53 28.78
N VAL A 148 -5.25 -3.71 29.83
CA VAL A 148 -4.89 -3.34 31.20
C VAL A 148 -3.86 -4.34 31.74
N GLY A 149 -2.78 -3.83 32.31
CA GLY A 149 -1.73 -4.66 32.92
C GLY A 149 -0.77 -5.32 31.92
N ALA A 150 -0.98 -5.13 30.61
CA ALA A 150 -0.14 -5.63 29.51
C ALA A 150 0.55 -6.98 29.82
N PRO A 151 -0.22 -8.04 30.16
CA PRO A 151 0.40 -9.35 30.31
C PRO A 151 1.11 -9.68 29.00
N GLN A 152 2.31 -10.24 29.09
CA GLN A 152 2.95 -10.81 27.91
C GLN A 152 2.04 -11.94 27.43
N MET A 153 1.36 -11.69 26.31
CA MET A 153 0.52 -12.69 25.67
C MET A 153 1.44 -13.68 24.97
N ASP A 154 1.35 -14.95 25.34
CA ASP A 154 2.14 -16.00 24.70
C ASP A 154 1.51 -16.40 23.36
N LEU A 155 0.17 -16.37 23.30
CA LEU A 155 -0.61 -16.61 22.11
C LEU A 155 -1.73 -15.58 22.03
N LEU A 156 -1.78 -14.87 20.90
CA LEU A 156 -2.94 -14.06 20.51
C LEU A 156 -3.35 -14.55 19.13
N GLU A 157 -4.59 -14.99 19.03
CA GLU A 157 -5.20 -15.59 17.85
C GLU A 157 -6.43 -14.79 17.43
N ILE A 158 -6.54 -14.52 16.14
CA ILE A 158 -7.72 -13.95 15.53
C ILE A 158 -8.22 -14.96 14.51
N ASP A 159 -9.42 -15.46 14.73
CA ASP A 159 -10.08 -16.45 13.91
C ASP A 159 -11.42 -15.90 13.41
N TRP A 160 -11.70 -16.17 12.15
CA TRP A 160 -13.01 -15.96 11.56
C TRP A 160 -13.36 -17.18 10.74
N GLY A 161 -14.48 -17.83 11.07
CA GLY A 161 -15.03 -18.94 10.31
C GLY A 161 -16.47 -18.65 9.91
N SER A 162 -16.77 -18.83 8.63
CA SER A 162 -18.15 -18.99 8.15
C SER A 162 -18.39 -20.48 7.94
N MET A 163 -19.26 -21.07 8.77
CA MET A 163 -19.78 -22.40 8.53
C MET A 163 -21.10 -22.26 7.77
N THR A 164 -21.23 -22.94 6.64
CA THR A 164 -22.42 -23.01 5.79
C THR A 164 -22.66 -21.81 4.87
N LEU A 165 -21.85 -21.78 3.82
CA LEU A 165 -22.14 -20.99 2.63
C LEU A 165 -23.31 -21.61 1.84
N GLU A 166 -24.51 -21.04 1.94
CA GLU A 166 -25.64 -21.46 1.09
C GLU A 166 -25.30 -21.17 -0.39
N ASN A 167 -25.46 -22.16 -1.28
CA ASN A 167 -25.33 -22.09 -2.74
C ASN A 167 -23.93 -22.29 -3.39
N ASP A 168 -22.99 -23.00 -2.75
CA ASP A 168 -21.66 -23.29 -3.35
C ASP A 168 -20.98 -22.03 -3.94
N PRO A 169 -20.84 -20.94 -3.15
CA PRO A 169 -20.34 -19.67 -3.65
C PRO A 169 -18.84 -19.71 -3.94
N ILE A 170 -18.11 -20.73 -3.48
CA ILE A 170 -16.69 -20.88 -3.74
C ILE A 170 -16.51 -21.86 -4.93
N ALA A 171 -16.76 -21.34 -6.14
CA ALA A 171 -16.67 -22.13 -7.36
C ALA A 171 -15.23 -22.59 -7.71
N ASP A 172 -14.20 -22.01 -7.09
CA ASP A 172 -12.82 -22.42 -7.22
C ASP A 172 -12.03 -22.22 -5.92
N LEU A 173 -10.89 -22.90 -5.80
CA LEU A 173 -10.01 -22.79 -4.64
C LEU A 173 -9.16 -21.52 -4.65
N SER A 174 -9.32 -20.61 -5.60
CA SER A 174 -8.49 -19.41 -5.71
C SER A 174 -8.84 -18.39 -4.64
N LEU A 175 -7.86 -17.54 -4.28
CA LEU A 175 -8.13 -16.44 -3.37
C LEU A 175 -9.14 -15.48 -3.99
N PRO A 176 -10.20 -15.09 -3.25
CA PRO A 176 -11.21 -14.21 -3.78
C PRO A 176 -10.62 -12.81 -4.01
N ARG A 177 -10.92 -12.23 -5.18
CA ARG A 177 -10.57 -10.84 -5.53
C ARG A 177 -11.64 -9.83 -5.10
N PHE A 178 -12.78 -10.33 -4.67
CA PHE A 178 -13.97 -9.59 -4.25
C PHE A 178 -14.41 -10.13 -2.90
N PRO A 179 -15.16 -9.36 -2.10
CA PRO A 179 -15.50 -9.79 -0.76
C PRO A 179 -16.53 -10.90 -0.93
N PRO A 180 -16.37 -12.07 -0.30
CA PRO A 180 -17.47 -13.01 -0.25
C PRO A 180 -18.67 -12.31 0.42
N ALA A 181 -19.85 -12.42 -0.17
CA ALA A 181 -21.00 -11.69 0.35
C ALA A 181 -21.35 -12.25 1.74
N LEU A 182 -21.45 -11.39 2.77
CA LEU A 182 -21.77 -11.87 4.12
C LEU A 182 -23.10 -12.61 4.21
N ALA A 183 -24.06 -12.21 3.39
CA ALA A 183 -25.34 -12.90 3.30
C ALA A 183 -25.18 -14.33 2.76
N GLU A 184 -24.21 -14.58 1.90
CA GLU A 184 -23.85 -15.92 1.41
C GLU A 184 -23.10 -16.69 2.51
N LEU A 185 -22.24 -16.02 3.28
CA LEU A 185 -21.48 -16.57 4.41
C LEU A 185 -22.32 -16.88 5.67
N GLY A 186 -23.64 -16.76 5.62
CA GLY A 186 -24.52 -17.06 6.77
C GLY A 186 -24.31 -16.15 8.00
N GLY A 187 -23.51 -15.08 7.87
CA GLY A 187 -22.84 -14.46 9.01
C GLY A 187 -21.73 -15.37 9.55
N GLY A 188 -20.56 -14.80 9.87
CA GLY A 188 -19.44 -15.60 10.38
C GLY A 188 -19.10 -15.26 11.82
N ASP A 189 -18.69 -16.30 12.55
CA ASP A 189 -18.24 -16.21 13.93
C ASP A 189 -16.82 -15.66 13.94
N PHE A 190 -16.65 -14.54 14.62
CA PHE A 190 -15.38 -13.87 14.81
C PHE A 190 -14.91 -14.09 16.24
N LEU A 191 -13.68 -14.55 16.40
CA LEU A 191 -13.07 -14.87 17.67
C LEU A 191 -11.71 -14.19 17.78
N ILE A 192 -11.53 -13.34 18.78
CA ILE A 192 -10.22 -12.93 19.26
C ILE A 192 -9.99 -13.69 20.55
N SER A 193 -8.90 -14.45 20.63
CA SER A 193 -8.53 -15.15 21.85
C SER A 193 -7.08 -14.91 22.21
N GLY A 194 -6.85 -14.75 23.50
CA GLY A 194 -5.53 -14.52 24.04
C GLY A 194 -5.25 -15.49 25.18
N GLU A 195 -4.04 -16.03 25.23
CA GLU A 195 -3.56 -16.91 26.29
C GLU A 195 -2.21 -16.44 26.85
N CYS A 196 -2.04 -16.58 28.17
CA CYS A 196 -0.80 -16.30 28.88
C CYS A 196 -0.36 -17.52 29.71
N PHE A 197 0.45 -18.40 29.12
CA PHE A 197 0.99 -19.59 29.78
C PHE A 197 1.90 -19.25 30.97
N ALA A 198 2.54 -18.08 30.96
CA ALA A 198 3.42 -17.65 32.05
C ALA A 198 2.69 -16.94 33.22
N CYS A 199 1.38 -16.67 33.10
CA CYS A 199 0.63 -15.96 34.12
C CYS A 199 0.21 -16.89 35.27
N ASP A 200 0.49 -16.49 36.52
CA ASP A 200 0.01 -17.18 37.73
C ASP A 200 -1.44 -16.76 38.06
N VAL A 201 -2.36 -17.06 37.14
CA VAL A 201 -3.79 -16.75 37.28
C VAL A 201 -4.64 -17.99 36.95
N PRO A 202 -5.77 -18.21 37.64
CA PRO A 202 -6.56 -19.44 37.48
C PRO A 202 -7.12 -19.65 36.06
N ASN A 203 -7.38 -18.57 35.34
CA ASN A 203 -7.91 -18.58 33.97
C ASN A 203 -7.02 -17.69 33.08
N PRO A 204 -5.91 -18.22 32.55
CA PRO A 204 -4.93 -17.43 31.81
C PRO A 204 -5.38 -17.06 30.39
N THR A 205 -6.68 -16.89 30.16
CA THR A 205 -7.23 -16.64 28.83
C THR A 205 -8.26 -15.50 28.81
N PHE A 206 -8.35 -14.83 27.67
CA PHE A 206 -9.49 -14.00 27.32
C PHE A 206 -10.06 -14.41 25.95
N LYS A 207 -11.34 -14.14 25.73
CA LYS A 207 -12.04 -14.37 24.46
C LYS A 207 -13.01 -13.23 24.19
N ILE A 208 -12.98 -12.70 22.98
CA ILE A 208 -14.01 -11.82 22.42
C ILE A 208 -14.63 -12.58 21.26
N GLN A 209 -15.92 -12.86 21.35
CA GLN A 209 -16.70 -13.47 20.28
C GLN A 209 -17.63 -12.44 19.69
N GLY A 210 -17.85 -12.51 18.38
CA GLY A 210 -18.76 -11.63 17.69
C GLY A 210 -19.24 -12.21 16.38
N THR A 211 -20.14 -11.49 15.73
CA THR A 211 -20.68 -11.84 14.42
C THR A 211 -20.46 -10.68 13.47
N LEU A 212 -19.88 -10.97 12.29
CA LEU A 212 -19.71 -9.96 11.25
C LEU A 212 -21.07 -9.49 10.73
N THR A 213 -21.24 -8.17 10.64
CA THR A 213 -22.42 -7.51 10.07
C THR A 213 -22.17 -6.87 8.72
N THR A 214 -20.94 -6.40 8.47
CA THR A 214 -20.55 -5.85 7.17
C THR A 214 -19.18 -6.40 6.77
N LEU A 215 -19.04 -6.76 5.50
CA LEU A 215 -17.77 -7.08 4.86
C LEU A 215 -17.81 -6.39 3.51
N THR A 216 -16.89 -5.48 3.31
CA THR A 216 -16.79 -4.72 2.09
C THR A 216 -15.37 -4.88 1.60
N SER A 217 -15.21 -5.23 0.32
CA SER A 217 -13.98 -4.87 -0.35
C SER A 217 -13.84 -3.38 -0.23
N ALA A 218 -12.61 -2.95 -0.05
CA ALA A 218 -12.25 -1.65 -0.53
C ALA A 218 -12.50 -1.68 -2.04
N SER A 219 -13.69 -1.28 -2.50
CA SER A 219 -14.13 -1.42 -3.89
C SER A 219 -13.22 -0.56 -4.76
N GLY A 220 -12.13 -1.17 -5.24
CA GLY A 220 -11.05 -0.41 -5.85
C GLY A 220 -10.30 0.51 -4.89
N SER A 221 -9.97 0.09 -3.65
CA SER A 221 -8.85 0.77 -2.95
C SER A 221 -7.59 0.40 -3.69
N GLN A 222 -7.40 1.18 -4.73
CA GLN A 222 -6.19 1.29 -5.48
C GLN A 222 -5.13 1.71 -4.47
N THR A 223 -4.03 0.96 -4.38
CA THR A 223 -2.98 1.19 -3.39
C THR A 223 -2.64 2.68 -3.32
N GLY A 224 -2.94 3.35 -2.20
CA GLY A 224 -2.77 4.80 -2.07
C GLY A 224 -4.06 5.62 -1.99
N ASP A 225 -5.24 5.01 -2.12
CA ASP A 225 -6.54 5.60 -1.75
C ASP A 225 -6.66 5.53 -0.23
N LEU A 226 -6.14 6.56 0.44
CA LEU A 226 -5.99 6.66 1.89
C LEU A 226 -7.25 7.19 2.56
N ASN A 227 -8.11 7.91 1.83
CA ASN A 227 -9.37 8.44 2.33
C ASN A 227 -10.58 7.51 2.04
N SER A 228 -10.37 6.43 1.26
CA SER A 228 -11.37 5.44 0.86
C SER A 228 -12.53 6.02 0.04
N ASP A 229 -12.26 7.04 -0.78
CA ASP A 229 -13.25 7.62 -1.70
C ASP A 229 -13.28 6.94 -3.08
N GLY A 230 -12.37 5.99 -3.32
CA GLY A 230 -12.27 5.21 -4.54
C GLY A 230 -11.35 5.82 -5.59
N GLU A 231 -10.70 6.95 -5.30
CA GLU A 231 -9.67 7.58 -6.13
C GLU A 231 -8.33 7.64 -5.39
N VAL A 232 -7.21 7.72 -6.12
CA VAL A 232 -5.88 8.00 -5.53
C VAL A 232 -5.46 9.37 -6.00
N ASP A 233 -5.70 10.39 -5.20
CA ASP A 233 -5.59 11.77 -5.64
C ASP A 233 -4.81 12.68 -4.66
N ALA A 234 -5.01 13.99 -4.80
CA ALA A 234 -4.30 14.97 -3.97
C ALA A 234 -4.77 14.96 -2.51
N ALA A 235 -6.00 14.50 -2.22
CA ALA A 235 -6.50 14.33 -0.87
C ALA A 235 -5.73 13.21 -0.15
N ASP A 236 -5.44 12.10 -0.83
CA ASP A 236 -4.63 11.03 -0.27
C ASP A 236 -3.19 11.46 -0.03
N LEU A 237 -2.60 12.18 -0.99
CA LEU A 237 -1.27 12.74 -0.80
C LEU A 237 -1.23 13.70 0.40
N ALA A 238 -2.30 14.49 0.62
CA ALA A 238 -2.38 15.39 1.77
C ALA A 238 -2.43 14.61 3.09
N MET A 239 -3.15 13.49 3.15
CA MET A 239 -3.15 12.59 4.31
C MET A 239 -1.74 12.03 4.57
N LEU A 240 -1.10 11.48 3.54
CA LEU A 240 0.26 10.93 3.64
C LEU A 240 1.27 11.98 4.11
N VAL A 241 1.24 13.18 3.53
CA VAL A 241 2.14 14.28 3.92
C VAL A 241 1.89 14.72 5.36
N GLY A 242 0.64 14.67 5.84
CA GLY A 242 0.28 14.95 7.22
C GLY A 242 1.00 14.05 8.23
N ASP A 243 1.22 12.79 7.85
CA ASP A 243 1.88 11.79 8.69
C ASP A 243 3.37 11.59 8.34
N PHE A 244 3.93 12.33 7.37
CA PHE A 244 5.27 12.09 6.87
C PHE A 244 6.35 12.17 7.96
N GLY A 245 7.18 11.12 8.05
CA GLY A 245 8.20 10.95 9.07
C GLY A 245 7.69 10.31 10.37
N SER A 246 6.39 10.05 10.49
CA SER A 246 5.82 9.30 11.60
C SER A 246 6.25 7.83 11.51
N ALA A 247 6.36 7.19 12.67
CA ALA A 247 6.53 5.75 12.77
C ALA A 247 5.28 5.16 13.41
N ALA A 248 4.78 4.07 12.85
CA ALA A 248 3.69 3.33 13.46
C ALA A 248 4.20 2.76 14.80
N THR A 249 3.64 3.21 15.91
CA THR A 249 3.95 2.64 17.24
C THR A 249 3.42 1.22 17.39
N ASP A 250 2.46 0.83 16.55
CA ASP A 250 1.75 -0.44 16.50
C ASP A 250 1.71 -1.03 15.09
N GLY A 251 2.68 -0.68 14.23
CA GLY A 251 2.90 -1.34 12.95
C GLY A 251 1.88 -1.07 11.84
N LEU A 252 0.86 -0.23 12.05
CA LEU A 252 -0.14 0.10 11.05
C LEU A 252 -0.58 1.58 11.13
N LEU A 253 0.09 2.44 10.36
CA LEU A 253 -0.43 3.74 9.97
C LEU A 253 -1.15 3.60 8.63
N ALA A 254 -2.34 4.17 8.49
CA ALA A 254 -3.08 4.13 7.22
C ALA A 254 -2.25 4.72 6.05
N THR A 255 -1.34 5.66 6.38
CA THR A 255 -0.45 6.37 5.47
C THR A 255 0.89 5.66 5.20
N ASP A 256 1.17 4.54 5.89
CA ASP A 256 2.31 3.64 5.66
C ASP A 256 1.88 2.57 4.64
N ILE A 257 2.02 2.93 3.37
CA ILE A 257 1.52 2.17 2.22
C ILE A 257 2.40 0.95 1.94
N ASP A 258 3.70 1.03 2.23
CA ASP A 258 4.64 -0.08 2.02
C ASP A 258 4.74 -1.05 3.20
N GLY A 259 4.23 -0.66 4.37
CA GLY A 259 4.13 -1.47 5.57
C GLY A 259 5.46 -1.64 6.31
N ASP A 260 6.42 -0.74 6.14
CA ASP A 260 7.75 -0.80 6.80
C ASP A 260 7.73 -0.26 8.25
N GLY A 261 6.58 0.23 8.70
CA GLY A 261 6.37 0.83 10.01
C GLY A 261 6.67 2.33 10.04
N ARG A 262 6.94 2.98 8.91
CA ARG A 262 7.24 4.42 8.81
C ARG A 262 6.63 5.03 7.57
N VAL A 263 6.03 6.21 7.75
CA VAL A 263 5.57 7.02 6.61
C VAL A 263 6.75 7.79 6.03
N GLY A 264 7.20 7.41 4.85
CA GLY A 264 8.41 7.94 4.22
C GLY A 264 8.29 8.14 2.72
N LEU A 265 9.46 8.27 2.08
CA LEU A 265 9.54 8.51 0.64
C LEU A 265 9.06 7.30 -0.17
N ALA A 266 9.19 6.09 0.36
CA ALA A 266 8.71 4.88 -0.30
C ALA A 266 7.20 4.91 -0.48
N ASP A 267 6.46 5.32 0.55
CA ASP A 267 4.99 5.50 0.51
C ASP A 267 4.59 6.56 -0.50
N VAL A 268 5.28 7.72 -0.52
CA VAL A 268 5.04 8.76 -1.53
C VAL A 268 5.18 8.20 -2.95
N MET A 269 6.18 7.34 -3.18
CA MET A 269 6.40 6.73 -4.50
C MET A 269 5.31 5.72 -4.84
N LEU A 270 4.80 4.96 -3.87
CA LEU A 270 3.68 4.04 -4.08
C LEU A 270 2.37 4.78 -4.35
N LEU A 271 2.06 5.82 -3.56
CA LEU A 271 0.89 6.67 -3.79
C LEU A 271 0.95 7.30 -5.18
N ARG A 272 2.10 7.88 -5.55
CA ARG A 272 2.29 8.49 -6.87
C ARG A 272 2.17 7.48 -8.02
N ALA A 273 2.62 6.24 -7.83
CA ALA A 273 2.52 5.19 -8.85
C ALA A 273 1.07 4.80 -9.15
N ASN A 274 0.19 4.99 -8.18
CA ASN A 274 -1.22 4.66 -8.24
C ASN A 274 -2.13 5.87 -8.42
N PHE A 275 -1.59 7.09 -8.37
CA PHE A 275 -2.31 8.33 -8.54
C PHE A 275 -3.24 8.21 -9.73
N SER A 276 -4.54 8.14 -9.47
CA SER A 276 -5.54 8.14 -10.52
C SER A 276 -5.30 9.46 -11.26
N SER A 277 -5.03 9.37 -12.56
CA SER A 277 -5.07 10.55 -13.40
C SER A 277 -6.55 10.91 -13.52
N GLY A 278 -7.13 11.41 -12.44
CA GLY A 278 -8.56 11.62 -12.25
C GLY A 278 -9.13 12.13 -13.53
N ASP A 279 -9.94 11.31 -14.19
CA ASP A 279 -10.69 11.68 -15.37
C ASP A 279 -9.93 12.62 -16.34
N ALA A 280 -8.84 12.16 -16.96
CA ALA A 280 -8.35 12.78 -18.20
C ALA A 280 -9.47 12.85 -19.28
N THR A 281 -10.57 12.11 -19.08
CA THR A 281 -11.83 12.13 -19.82
C THR A 281 -12.79 13.29 -19.50
N ALA A 282 -12.68 13.99 -18.36
CA ALA A 282 -13.52 15.15 -18.04
C ALA A 282 -12.93 16.49 -18.54
N ILE A 283 -11.66 16.51 -18.98
CA ILE A 283 -11.02 17.73 -19.50
C ILE A 283 -11.17 17.86 -21.04
N ASP A 284 -11.65 16.82 -21.74
CA ASP A 284 -11.91 16.89 -23.18
C ASP A 284 -13.40 17.16 -23.48
N ARG A 285 -13.82 18.44 -23.36
CA ARG A 285 -14.89 19.13 -24.13
C ARG A 285 -15.41 20.45 -23.52
N SER A 286 -14.59 21.17 -22.75
CA SER A 286 -14.81 22.63 -22.57
C SER A 286 -13.59 23.44 -22.96
N ALA A 287 -12.87 22.99 -23.99
CA ALA A 287 -12.21 23.92 -24.89
C ALA A 287 -13.32 24.69 -25.62
N ALA A 288 -13.86 25.72 -24.97
CA ALA A 288 -14.54 26.80 -25.68
C ALA A 288 -13.60 27.22 -26.80
N ALA A 289 -14.05 27.11 -28.05
CA ALA A 289 -13.30 27.50 -29.23
C ALA A 289 -12.74 28.92 -28.99
N VAL A 290 -11.46 29.00 -28.62
CA VAL A 290 -10.74 30.26 -28.56
C VAL A 290 -10.62 30.69 -30.02
N PRO A 291 -11.18 31.83 -30.45
CA PRO A 291 -11.11 32.24 -31.84
C PRO A 291 -9.65 32.55 -32.21
N GLU A 292 -9.00 31.66 -32.96
CA GLU A 292 -7.59 31.74 -33.38
C GLU A 292 -7.33 32.80 -34.48
N ALA A 293 -8.21 33.81 -34.63
CA ALA A 293 -8.10 34.78 -35.72
C ALA A 293 -7.27 36.04 -35.40
N ALA A 294 -6.70 36.20 -34.21
CA ALA A 294 -6.09 37.48 -33.81
C ALA A 294 -4.56 37.50 -33.55
N VAL A 295 -3.89 36.35 -33.37
CA VAL A 295 -2.49 36.36 -32.87
C VAL A 295 -1.44 36.38 -34.00
N SER A 296 -1.84 36.18 -35.26
CA SER A 296 -0.92 36.12 -36.41
C SER A 296 -0.25 37.44 -36.80
N TRP A 297 -0.67 38.59 -36.24
CA TRP A 297 -0.13 39.90 -36.62
C TRP A 297 1.01 40.42 -35.71
N ILE A 298 1.19 39.86 -34.51
CA ILE A 298 2.24 40.31 -33.57
C ILE A 298 3.59 39.63 -33.87
N ALA A 299 3.58 38.43 -34.44
CA ALA A 299 4.82 37.71 -34.79
C ALA A 299 5.53 38.29 -36.04
N LEU A 300 4.82 38.98 -36.94
CA LEU A 300 5.40 39.55 -38.16
C LEU A 300 5.99 40.96 -37.99
N SER A 301 5.64 41.69 -36.94
CA SER A 301 6.19 43.02 -36.64
C SER A 301 7.49 42.96 -35.81
N GLY A 302 7.73 41.87 -35.07
CA GLY A 302 8.95 41.67 -34.28
C GLY A 302 10.22 41.39 -35.09
N LEU A 303 10.12 40.81 -36.30
CA LEU A 303 11.28 40.47 -37.12
C LEU A 303 11.87 41.66 -37.92
N ALA A 304 11.13 42.76 -38.08
CA ALA A 304 11.62 43.94 -38.78
C ALA A 304 12.60 44.80 -37.94
N MET A 305 12.47 44.80 -36.61
CA MET A 305 13.34 45.64 -35.75
C MET A 305 14.72 45.03 -35.45
N PHE A 306 14.89 43.71 -35.53
CA PHE A 306 16.20 43.09 -35.27
C PHE A 306 17.11 43.02 -36.51
N GLY A 307 16.56 43.14 -37.73
CA GLY A 307 17.34 43.16 -38.98
C GLY A 307 18.10 44.48 -39.23
N LEU A 308 17.54 45.62 -38.82
CA LEU A 308 18.13 46.94 -39.12
C LEU A 308 19.29 47.34 -38.18
N ARG A 309 19.43 46.71 -37.01
CA ARG A 309 20.55 47.00 -36.08
C ARG A 309 21.89 46.42 -36.52
N ARG A 310 21.90 45.40 -37.40
CA ARG A 310 23.15 44.75 -37.82
C ARG A 310 23.84 45.47 -38.99
N VAL A 311 23.11 46.22 -39.81
CA VAL A 311 23.69 46.96 -40.94
C VAL A 311 24.40 48.25 -40.50
N MET A 312 23.95 48.91 -39.43
CA MET A 312 24.56 50.19 -39.00
C MET A 312 25.83 50.06 -38.15
N ARG A 313 26.19 48.87 -37.65
CA ARG A 313 27.46 48.68 -36.91
C ARG A 313 28.66 48.36 -37.81
N GLY A 314 28.45 48.12 -39.11
CA GLY A 314 29.53 47.84 -40.06
C GLY A 314 30.27 49.07 -40.60
N ALA A 315 29.67 50.27 -40.54
CA ALA A 315 30.24 51.46 -41.18
C ALA A 315 31.10 52.35 -40.25
N ALA A 316 31.13 52.10 -38.94
CA ALA A 316 31.81 52.96 -37.97
C ALA A 316 33.22 52.49 -37.54
N LEU A 317 33.71 51.36 -38.04
CA LEU A 317 34.97 50.74 -37.58
C LEU A 317 36.12 50.79 -38.61
N GLN A 318 36.05 51.67 -39.62
CA GLN A 318 37.06 51.75 -40.69
C GLN A 318 37.64 53.17 -40.91
N VAL A 319 37.77 53.99 -39.85
CA VAL A 319 38.47 55.30 -39.96
C VAL A 319 39.52 55.54 -38.85
N ALA A 320 39.61 54.71 -37.81
CA ALA A 320 40.58 54.92 -36.73
C ALA A 320 41.89 54.11 -36.92
N ASN A 321 42.50 54.15 -38.10
CA ASN A 321 43.86 53.62 -38.29
C ASN A 321 44.61 54.34 -39.42
N ALA A 322 44.91 55.61 -39.20
CA ALA A 322 45.94 56.32 -39.96
C ALA A 322 46.77 57.15 -38.97
N SER A 323 47.94 56.62 -38.61
CA SER A 323 48.98 57.37 -37.90
C SER A 323 49.97 57.95 -38.93
N PRO A 324 50.45 59.19 -38.78
CA PRO A 324 51.46 59.75 -39.65
C PRO A 324 52.86 59.32 -39.20
N GLN A 325 53.63 58.73 -40.12
CA GLN A 325 55.08 58.63 -39.96
C GLN A 325 55.75 59.96 -40.30
N ARG A 326 56.87 60.19 -39.59
CA ARG A 326 57.79 61.32 -39.69
C ARG A 326 58.40 61.48 -41.07
#